data_AF-A0AAX0YNS1-F1
#
_entry.id   AF-A0AAX0YNS1-F1
#
_cell.length_a   1.000
_cell.length_b   1.000
_cell.length_c   1.000
_cell.angle_alpha   90.00
_cell.angle_beta   90.00
_cell.angle_gamma   90.00
#
_symmetry.space_group_name_H-M   'P 1'
#
loop_
_entity.id
_entity.type
_entity.pdbx_description
1 polymer ?
#
loop_
_entity_poly.entity_id
_entity_poly.type
_entity_poly.pdbx_seq_one_letter_code
_entity_poly.pdbx_strand_id
1 'polypeptide(L)'
;MQKVKIGYRWLLCLCLLCASQTQAQTTYPAPSSMSIEDAYQLGDLLVDQYKIKQGQPYLKYAADKGNAKAALAYSRSLSTNVMVLGPQEHEYAVKAAKLGNEDAMLTLSLNKNIFGDREEFRIELLKISKEKAEQSNADAMRKLSLLYLDTSDELDWLRKSAEYGNAKAQYELGRTYEVGEGWFFIPGNREKEVKRLYKASAEQGNFRGMEGYASILFKEGNKKEAFDIWTKMANTGDAFSTIYLAGQYLHTIPEISYPEKDEVLGAAYSKIYLDSMGTDKEHDLYDIYKEQYLEAMSHLSDAQKKQVNDFAKEFLSKHTVRVLR
;
A
#
# COMPACT_ATOMS: atom_id res chain seq x y z
N MET A 1 15.01 43.78 53.88
CA MET A 1 13.58 44.01 53.56
C MET A 1 12.92 42.67 53.25
N GLN A 2 12.16 42.16 54.21
CA GLN A 2 11.44 40.88 54.14
C GLN A 2 10.32 40.95 53.09
N LYS A 3 10.22 39.90 52.27
CA LYS A 3 9.13 39.73 51.30
C LYS A 3 7.86 39.29 52.02
N VAL A 4 6.80 40.06 51.79
CA VAL A 4 5.43 39.85 52.27
C VAL A 4 4.81 38.66 51.53
N LYS A 5 4.25 37.71 52.28
CA LYS A 5 3.33 36.68 51.77
C LYS A 5 1.92 37.28 51.74
N ILE A 6 1.27 37.22 50.57
CA ILE A 6 -0.18 37.42 50.44
C ILE A 6 -0.71 36.20 49.70
N GLY A 7 -1.46 35.36 50.42
CA GLY A 7 -2.28 34.30 49.85
C GLY A 7 -3.71 34.78 49.63
N TYR A 8 -4.38 34.22 48.63
CA TYR A 8 -5.81 34.21 48.27
C TYR A 8 -5.81 33.61 46.83
N ARG A 9 -6.66 32.71 46.35
CA ARG A 9 -8.06 32.38 46.66
C ARG A 9 -8.56 31.34 45.61
N TRP A 10 -9.68 30.68 45.95
CA TRP A 10 -10.67 30.01 45.08
C TRP A 10 -10.46 28.57 44.57
N LEU A 11 -11.28 27.69 45.16
CA LEU A 11 -11.90 26.53 44.52
C LEU A 11 -12.64 26.95 43.25
N LEU A 12 -12.42 26.22 42.15
CA LEU A 12 -13.39 26.06 41.07
C LEU A 12 -13.25 24.65 40.50
N CYS A 13 -14.32 23.88 40.65
CA CYS A 13 -14.52 22.59 40.03
C CYS A 13 -14.34 22.69 38.51
N LEU A 14 -13.41 21.92 37.96
CA LEU A 14 -13.54 21.39 36.61
C LEU A 14 -13.45 19.87 36.71
N CYS A 15 -14.61 19.24 36.75
CA CYS A 15 -14.76 17.84 36.37
C CYS A 15 -14.45 17.74 34.88
N LEU A 16 -13.16 17.61 34.55
CA LEU A 16 -12.73 17.09 33.26
C LEU A 16 -13.15 15.63 33.21
N LEU A 17 -14.35 15.39 32.67
CA LEU A 17 -14.71 14.09 32.09
C LEU A 17 -13.77 13.86 30.92
N CYS A 18 -12.56 13.34 31.21
CA CYS A 18 -11.78 12.61 30.25
C CYS A 18 -12.58 11.36 29.89
N ALA A 19 -13.46 11.47 28.89
CA ALA A 19 -13.91 10.32 28.14
C ALA A 19 -12.69 9.78 27.40
N SER A 20 -11.86 8.99 28.09
CA SER A 20 -10.89 8.14 27.45
C SER A 20 -11.69 7.18 26.58
N GLN A 21 -11.72 7.42 25.27
CA GLN A 21 -12.09 6.40 24.31
C GLN A 21 -11.07 5.28 24.50
N THR A 22 -11.41 4.28 25.32
CA THR A 22 -10.70 3.01 25.34
C THR A 22 -11.00 2.36 24.00
N GLN A 23 -10.14 2.62 23.02
CA GLN A 23 -10.09 1.81 21.81
C GLN A 23 -9.83 0.39 22.30
N ALA A 24 -10.83 -0.48 22.19
CA ALA A 24 -10.71 -1.86 22.62
C ALA A 24 -9.49 -2.43 21.92
N GLN A 25 -8.43 -2.70 22.68
CA GLN A 25 -7.20 -3.24 22.14
C GLN A 25 -7.58 -4.64 21.64
N THR A 26 -7.67 -4.81 20.33
CA THR A 26 -8.05 -6.08 19.71
C THR A 26 -7.01 -7.11 20.14
N THR A 27 -7.40 -7.99 21.06
CA THR A 27 -6.56 -9.11 21.48
C THR A 27 -6.64 -10.19 20.42
N TYR A 28 -5.63 -10.23 19.56
CA TYR A 28 -5.42 -11.34 18.63
C TYR A 28 -4.92 -12.59 19.39
N PRO A 29 -5.24 -13.82 18.93
CA PRO A 29 -4.73 -15.05 19.52
C PRO A 29 -3.20 -15.09 19.50
N ALA A 30 -2.57 -15.81 20.42
CA ALA A 30 -1.12 -15.98 20.37
C ALA A 30 -0.68 -16.68 19.07
N PRO A 31 0.44 -16.31 18.43
CA PRO A 31 0.90 -16.94 17.19
C PRO A 31 1.01 -18.48 17.30
N SER A 32 1.46 -18.98 18.46
CA SER A 32 1.61 -20.42 18.73
C SER A 32 0.28 -21.19 18.82
N SER A 33 -0.85 -20.51 18.96
CA SER A 33 -2.20 -21.14 18.95
C SER A 33 -2.83 -21.21 17.57
N MET A 34 -2.17 -20.66 16.54
CA MET A 34 -2.68 -20.59 15.17
C MET A 34 -1.99 -21.60 14.26
N SER A 35 -2.65 -21.93 13.13
CA SER A 35 -1.96 -22.60 12.03
C SER A 35 -0.88 -21.69 11.44
N ILE A 36 0.10 -22.28 10.75
CA ILE A 36 1.19 -21.52 10.10
C ILE A 36 0.63 -20.54 9.06
N GLU A 37 -0.39 -20.97 8.30
CA GLU A 37 -1.00 -20.14 7.26
C GLU A 37 -1.85 -19.02 7.86
N ASP A 38 -2.65 -19.30 8.89
CA ASP A 38 -3.45 -18.25 9.54
C ASP A 38 -2.55 -17.19 10.20
N ALA A 39 -1.44 -17.60 10.82
CA ALA A 39 -0.47 -16.68 11.37
C ALA A 39 0.19 -15.83 10.26
N TYR A 40 0.53 -16.43 9.12
CA TYR A 40 1.03 -15.67 7.97
C TYR A 40 -0.01 -14.65 7.49
N GLN A 41 -1.24 -15.08 7.21
CA GLN A 41 -2.29 -14.20 6.68
C GLN A 41 -2.62 -13.04 7.63
N LEU A 42 -2.74 -13.31 8.93
CA LEU A 42 -2.96 -12.26 9.94
C LEU A 42 -1.76 -11.30 10.03
N GLY A 43 -0.54 -11.84 10.08
CA GLY A 43 0.67 -11.04 10.16
C GLY A 43 0.85 -10.12 8.95
N ASP A 44 0.59 -10.64 7.75
CA ASP A 44 0.69 -9.90 6.48
C ASP A 44 -0.35 -8.79 6.43
N LEU A 45 -1.61 -9.10 6.79
CA LEU A 45 -2.68 -8.11 6.89
C LEU A 45 -2.33 -6.98 7.87
N LEU A 46 -1.84 -7.30 9.06
CA LEU A 46 -1.49 -6.30 10.07
C LEU A 46 -0.36 -5.39 9.57
N VAL A 47 0.64 -5.94 8.88
CA VAL A 47 1.71 -5.14 8.26
C VAL A 47 1.15 -4.24 7.15
N ASP A 48 0.28 -4.75 6.28
CA ASP A 48 -0.37 -3.96 5.24
C ASP A 48 -1.35 -2.91 5.80
N GLN A 49 -1.81 -3.08 7.03
CA GLN A 49 -2.57 -2.10 7.79
C GLN A 49 -1.69 -1.13 8.58
N TYR A 50 -0.36 -1.12 8.40
CA TYR A 50 0.57 -0.30 9.20
C TYR A 50 0.48 -0.54 10.72
N LYS A 51 0.10 -1.76 11.12
CA LYS A 51 0.20 -2.30 12.49
C LYS A 51 1.40 -3.23 12.57
N ILE A 52 2.54 -2.75 12.08
CA ILE A 52 3.77 -3.53 11.84
C ILE A 52 4.22 -4.27 13.10
N LYS A 53 4.26 -3.59 14.25
CA LYS A 53 4.70 -4.17 15.53
C LYS A 53 3.78 -5.30 15.99
N GLN A 54 2.49 -5.22 15.67
CA GLN A 54 1.51 -6.26 16.00
C GLN A 54 1.60 -7.45 15.03
N GLY A 55 1.87 -7.21 13.74
CA GLY A 55 1.96 -8.26 12.73
C GLY A 55 3.25 -9.08 12.77
N GLN A 56 4.37 -8.45 13.13
CA GLN A 56 5.71 -9.05 13.13
C GLN A 56 5.82 -10.37 13.91
N PRO A 57 5.27 -10.52 15.14
CA PRO A 57 5.32 -11.80 15.85
C PRO A 57 4.69 -12.97 15.09
N TYR A 58 3.60 -12.74 14.35
CA TYR A 58 2.92 -13.76 13.56
C TYR A 58 3.71 -14.15 12.32
N LEU A 59 4.23 -13.15 11.60
CA LEU A 59 5.09 -13.38 10.43
C LEU A 59 6.36 -14.13 10.82
N LYS A 60 7.00 -13.74 11.93
CA LYS A 60 8.18 -14.43 12.45
C LYS A 60 7.87 -15.87 12.82
N TYR A 61 6.78 -16.12 13.54
CA TYR A 61 6.35 -17.49 13.90
C TYR A 61 6.15 -18.36 12.65
N ALA A 62 5.41 -17.89 11.65
CA ALA A 62 5.16 -18.64 10.43
C ALA A 62 6.45 -18.84 9.61
N ALA A 63 7.32 -17.83 9.54
CA ALA A 63 8.64 -17.91 8.91
C ALA A 63 9.52 -18.98 9.59
N ASP A 64 9.55 -19.01 10.92
CA ASP A 64 10.30 -19.99 11.71
C ASP A 64 9.82 -21.43 11.56
N LYS A 65 8.57 -21.60 11.14
CA LYS A 65 7.97 -22.88 10.80
C LYS A 65 8.07 -23.25 9.31
N GLY A 66 8.83 -22.48 8.53
CA GLY A 66 9.14 -22.80 7.14
C GLY A 66 8.18 -22.20 6.10
N ASN A 67 7.34 -21.23 6.47
CA ASN A 67 6.53 -20.51 5.48
C ASN A 67 7.40 -19.47 4.74
N ALA A 68 7.67 -19.73 3.45
CA ALA A 68 8.53 -18.89 2.62
C ALA A 68 7.96 -17.47 2.39
N LYS A 69 6.63 -17.34 2.27
CA LYS A 69 5.97 -16.04 2.10
C LYS A 69 6.05 -15.21 3.38
N ALA A 70 5.81 -15.84 4.53
CA ALA A 70 5.95 -15.19 5.83
C ALA A 70 7.39 -14.74 6.10
N ALA A 71 8.38 -15.55 5.72
CA ALA A 71 9.79 -15.16 5.84
C ALA A 71 10.11 -13.90 5.02
N LEU A 72 9.63 -13.81 3.78
CA LEU A 72 9.81 -12.63 2.96
C LEU A 72 9.01 -11.42 3.50
N ALA A 73 7.77 -11.62 3.95
CA ALA A 73 6.96 -10.56 4.54
C ALA A 73 7.60 -10.02 5.83
N TYR A 74 8.11 -10.90 6.69
CA TYR A 74 8.84 -10.52 7.90
C TYR A 74 10.11 -9.75 7.57
N SER A 75 10.93 -10.25 6.64
CA SER A 75 12.11 -9.55 6.10
C SER A 75 11.75 -8.11 5.69
N ARG A 76 10.75 -7.93 4.83
CA ARG A 76 10.31 -6.60 4.37
C ARG A 76 9.80 -5.71 5.50
N SER A 77 9.14 -6.28 6.51
CA SER A 77 8.66 -5.53 7.68
C SER A 77 9.77 -5.00 8.59
N LEU A 78 10.99 -5.52 8.45
CA LEU A 78 12.18 -5.09 9.20
C LEU A 78 12.95 -3.97 8.48
N SER A 79 12.57 -3.63 7.24
CA SER A 79 13.29 -2.65 6.44
C SER A 79 13.20 -1.26 7.06
N THR A 80 14.35 -0.68 7.37
CA THR A 80 14.47 0.69 7.90
C THR A 80 15.12 1.65 6.90
N ASN A 81 15.65 1.13 5.80
CA ASN A 81 16.35 1.90 4.78
C ASN A 81 16.05 1.32 3.40
N VAL A 82 15.66 2.18 2.46
CA VAL A 82 15.32 1.78 1.08
C VAL A 82 16.56 1.45 0.24
N MET A 83 17.74 1.95 0.62
CA MET A 83 18.99 1.84 -0.15
C MET A 83 19.82 0.62 0.23
N VAL A 84 19.73 0.13 1.46
CA VAL A 84 20.61 -0.93 1.98
C VAL A 84 19.80 -1.91 2.83
N LEU A 85 20.03 -3.20 2.58
CA LEU A 85 19.43 -4.30 3.32
C LEU A 85 19.99 -4.37 4.75
N GLY A 86 19.11 -4.40 5.76
CA GLY A 86 19.53 -4.61 7.16
C GLY A 86 19.94 -6.08 7.43
N PRO A 87 20.74 -6.38 8.47
CA PRO A 87 21.15 -7.76 8.77
C PRO A 87 20.00 -8.73 9.01
N GLN A 88 18.97 -8.33 9.75
CA GLN A 88 17.79 -9.18 9.98
C GLN A 88 16.87 -9.24 8.75
N GLU A 89 16.78 -8.15 7.96
CA GLU A 89 16.08 -8.16 6.68
C GLU A 89 16.73 -9.19 5.74
N HIS A 90 18.07 -9.18 5.65
CA HIS A 90 18.86 -10.14 4.89
C HIS A 90 18.66 -11.58 5.36
N GLU A 91 18.79 -11.86 6.66
CA GLU A 91 18.65 -13.20 7.24
C GLU A 91 17.32 -13.87 6.81
N TYR A 92 16.21 -13.16 6.94
CA TYR A 92 14.90 -13.70 6.58
C TYR A 92 14.63 -13.69 5.07
N ALA A 93 15.24 -12.79 4.30
CA ALA A 93 15.23 -12.89 2.84
C ALA A 93 15.97 -14.16 2.39
N VAL A 94 17.15 -14.46 2.94
CA VAL A 94 17.91 -15.68 2.65
C VAL A 94 17.10 -16.91 3.04
N LYS A 95 16.45 -16.89 4.21
CA LYS A 95 15.54 -17.96 4.64
C LYS A 95 14.42 -18.20 3.64
N ALA A 96 13.75 -17.14 3.17
CA ALA A 96 12.70 -17.23 2.16
C ALA A 96 13.23 -17.78 0.83
N ALA A 97 14.40 -17.30 0.38
CA ALA A 97 15.03 -17.75 -0.86
C ALA A 97 15.41 -19.24 -0.81
N LYS A 98 15.98 -19.72 0.29
CA LYS A 98 16.30 -21.14 0.52
C LYS A 98 15.06 -22.04 0.55
N LEU A 99 13.88 -21.48 0.83
CA LEU A 99 12.59 -22.16 0.73
C LEU A 99 11.98 -22.05 -0.68
N GLY A 100 12.72 -21.56 -1.68
CA GLY A 100 12.31 -21.46 -3.07
C GLY A 100 11.54 -20.18 -3.44
N ASN A 101 11.56 -19.15 -2.58
CA ASN A 101 10.86 -17.89 -2.88
C ASN A 101 11.66 -17.02 -3.86
N GLU A 102 11.21 -16.95 -5.11
CA GLU A 102 11.85 -16.16 -6.19
C GLU A 102 11.86 -14.65 -5.92
N ASP A 103 10.85 -14.10 -5.24
CA ASP A 103 10.83 -12.67 -4.90
C ASP A 103 11.87 -12.32 -3.83
N ALA A 104 12.18 -13.28 -2.95
CA ALA A 104 13.26 -13.16 -1.99
C ALA A 104 14.62 -13.27 -2.69
N MET A 105 14.79 -14.23 -3.61
CA MET A 105 15.99 -14.30 -4.48
C MET A 105 16.18 -13.00 -5.24
N LEU A 106 15.12 -12.43 -5.80
CA LEU A 106 15.18 -11.14 -6.49
C LEU A 106 15.64 -10.04 -5.53
N THR A 107 15.04 -9.95 -4.35
CA THR A 107 15.42 -8.98 -3.31
C THR A 107 16.92 -9.05 -2.97
N LEU A 108 17.46 -10.26 -2.87
CA LEU A 108 18.88 -10.51 -2.59
C LEU A 108 19.80 -10.30 -3.80
N SER A 109 19.25 -10.32 -5.02
CA SER A 109 20.00 -10.09 -6.27
C SER A 109 20.24 -8.61 -6.57
N LEU A 110 19.54 -7.70 -5.89
CA LEU A 110 19.61 -6.26 -6.12
C LEU A 110 20.80 -5.61 -5.41
N ASN A 111 21.21 -4.43 -5.89
CA ASN A 111 22.35 -3.66 -5.36
C ASN A 111 22.21 -3.26 -3.88
N LYS A 112 20.99 -3.23 -3.34
CA LYS A 112 20.78 -2.98 -1.90
C LYS A 112 21.34 -4.09 -1.00
N ASN A 113 21.57 -5.29 -1.55
CA ASN A 113 22.23 -6.38 -0.83
C ASN A 113 23.75 -6.21 -0.85
N ILE A 114 24.31 -5.79 0.29
CA ILE A 114 25.74 -5.53 0.47
C ILE A 114 26.49 -6.67 1.20
N PHE A 115 25.84 -7.81 1.45
CA PHE A 115 26.40 -8.91 2.25
C PHE A 115 27.35 -9.84 1.48
N GLY A 116 27.62 -9.54 0.20
CA GLY A 116 28.59 -10.28 -0.62
C GLY A 116 28.06 -11.56 -1.26
N ASP A 117 26.81 -11.93 -1.00
CA ASP A 117 26.13 -13.12 -1.56
C ASP A 117 25.16 -12.79 -2.71
N ARG A 118 25.09 -11.52 -3.12
CA ARG A 118 24.20 -11.04 -4.19
C ARG A 118 24.29 -11.88 -5.46
N GLU A 119 25.51 -12.22 -5.88
CA GLU A 119 25.73 -12.93 -7.15
C GLU A 119 25.24 -14.38 -7.12
N GLU A 120 25.26 -15.02 -5.94
CA GLU A 120 24.75 -16.39 -5.75
C GLU A 120 23.25 -16.45 -6.09
N PHE A 121 22.45 -15.60 -5.45
CA PHE A 121 21.01 -15.53 -5.70
C PHE A 121 20.69 -15.03 -7.10
N ARG A 122 21.51 -14.11 -7.63
CA ARG A 122 21.34 -13.57 -8.99
C ARG A 122 21.51 -14.65 -10.04
N ILE A 123 22.56 -15.46 -9.97
CA ILE A 123 22.83 -16.54 -10.93
C ILE A 123 21.70 -17.56 -10.91
N GLU A 124 21.26 -17.98 -9.72
CA GLU A 124 20.16 -18.93 -9.56
C GLU A 124 18.86 -18.38 -10.16
N LEU A 125 18.47 -17.15 -9.80
CA LEU A 125 17.24 -16.55 -10.30
C LEU A 125 17.29 -16.28 -11.80
N LEU A 126 18.44 -15.88 -12.35
CA LEU A 126 18.63 -15.72 -13.79
C LEU A 126 18.35 -17.02 -14.54
N LYS A 127 18.86 -18.15 -14.04
CA LYS A 127 18.62 -19.46 -14.63
C LYS A 127 17.12 -19.80 -14.63
N ILE A 128 16.48 -19.74 -13.46
CA ILE A 128 15.05 -20.04 -13.30
C ILE A 128 14.20 -19.15 -14.19
N SER A 129 14.51 -17.84 -14.23
CA SER A 129 13.72 -16.87 -14.98
C SER A 129 13.89 -17.04 -16.50
N LYS A 130 15.06 -17.43 -16.99
CA LYS A 130 15.26 -17.73 -18.43
C LYS A 130 14.48 -18.96 -18.86
N GLU A 131 14.56 -20.06 -18.11
CA GLU A 131 13.83 -21.30 -18.40
C GLU A 131 12.31 -21.06 -18.44
N LYS A 132 11.78 -20.24 -17.52
CA LYS A 132 10.36 -19.86 -17.51
C LYS A 132 10.00 -18.89 -18.64
N ALA A 133 10.88 -17.95 -18.98
CA ALA A 133 10.64 -17.01 -20.07
C ALA A 133 10.57 -17.71 -21.44
N GLU A 134 11.35 -18.78 -21.66
CA GLU A 134 11.23 -19.64 -22.84
C GLU A 134 9.84 -20.29 -22.96
N GLN A 135 9.16 -20.48 -21.84
CA GLN A 135 7.78 -20.98 -21.74
C GLN A 135 6.76 -19.84 -21.70
N SER A 136 7.11 -18.66 -22.24
CA SER A 136 6.23 -17.50 -22.32
C SER A 136 5.74 -16.97 -20.96
N ASN A 137 6.45 -17.26 -19.86
CA ASN A 137 6.06 -16.79 -18.54
C ASN A 137 6.34 -15.29 -18.37
N ALA A 138 5.26 -14.50 -18.33
CA ALA A 138 5.34 -13.05 -18.27
C ALA A 138 5.98 -12.52 -16.96
N ASP A 139 5.73 -13.16 -15.81
CA ASP A 139 6.36 -12.81 -14.53
C ASP A 139 7.87 -13.02 -14.56
N ALA A 140 8.33 -14.11 -15.15
CA ALA A 140 9.76 -14.41 -15.30
C ALA A 140 10.45 -13.38 -16.21
N MET A 141 9.81 -12.97 -17.31
CA MET A 141 10.30 -11.88 -18.15
C MET A 141 10.41 -10.56 -17.38
N ARG A 142 9.46 -10.27 -16.47
CA ARG A 142 9.56 -9.10 -15.58
C ARG A 142 10.74 -9.20 -14.63
N LYS A 143 10.97 -10.37 -14.03
CA LYS A 143 12.15 -10.61 -13.19
C LYS A 143 13.45 -10.46 -13.97
N LEU A 144 13.50 -10.93 -15.22
CA LEU A 144 14.66 -10.70 -16.11
C LEU A 144 14.91 -9.21 -16.33
N SER A 145 13.87 -8.42 -16.62
CA SER A 145 14.01 -6.96 -16.74
C SER A 145 14.66 -6.35 -15.49
N LEU A 146 14.16 -6.70 -14.29
CA LEU A 146 14.73 -6.21 -13.03
C LEU A 146 16.15 -6.70 -12.76
N LEU A 147 16.52 -7.89 -13.23
CA LEU A 147 17.89 -8.40 -13.15
C LEU A 147 18.81 -7.72 -14.16
N TYR A 148 18.28 -7.28 -15.30
CA TYR A 148 19.02 -6.55 -16.34
C TYR A 148 18.94 -5.03 -16.19
N LEU A 149 18.47 -4.52 -15.04
CA LEU A 149 18.44 -3.09 -14.72
C LEU A 149 19.77 -2.40 -15.06
N ASP A 150 19.71 -1.21 -15.66
CA ASP A 150 20.86 -0.42 -16.12
C ASP A 150 21.62 -1.02 -17.32
N THR A 151 21.04 -2.00 -18.02
CA THR A 151 21.59 -2.55 -19.27
C THR A 151 20.63 -2.32 -20.44
N SER A 152 21.13 -2.47 -21.68
CA SER A 152 20.28 -2.37 -22.88
C SER A 152 19.14 -3.39 -22.91
N ASP A 153 19.26 -4.49 -22.18
CA ASP A 153 18.30 -5.61 -22.22
C ASP A 153 17.09 -5.37 -21.31
N GLU A 154 17.15 -4.41 -20.38
CA GLU A 154 16.09 -4.12 -19.40
C GLU A 154 14.74 -3.85 -20.08
N LEU A 155 14.74 -2.90 -21.02
CA LEU A 155 13.53 -2.45 -21.71
C LEU A 155 12.96 -3.52 -22.63
N ASP A 156 13.81 -4.35 -23.22
CA ASP A 156 13.38 -5.44 -24.10
C ASP A 156 12.68 -6.54 -23.31
N TRP A 157 13.21 -6.92 -22.15
CA TRP A 157 12.53 -7.86 -21.26
C TRP A 157 11.24 -7.28 -20.67
N LEU A 158 11.23 -5.99 -20.32
CA LEU A 158 10.05 -5.32 -19.81
C LEU A 158 8.93 -5.30 -20.86
N ARG A 159 9.29 -4.97 -22.11
CA ARG A 159 8.38 -5.00 -23.26
C ARG A 159 7.80 -6.39 -23.49
N LYS A 160 8.65 -7.42 -23.55
CA LYS A 160 8.19 -8.81 -23.69
C LYS A 160 7.24 -9.21 -22.57
N SER A 161 7.58 -8.87 -21.32
CA SER A 161 6.71 -9.15 -20.17
C SER A 161 5.34 -8.49 -20.30
N ALA A 162 5.30 -7.22 -20.73
CA ALA A 162 4.07 -6.48 -20.95
C ALA A 162 3.23 -7.05 -22.12
N GLU A 163 3.88 -7.47 -23.21
CA GLU A 163 3.26 -8.13 -24.38
C GLU A 163 2.63 -9.48 -24.01
N TYR A 164 3.29 -10.26 -23.14
CA TYR A 164 2.75 -11.50 -22.59
C TYR A 164 1.76 -11.29 -21.44
N GLY A 165 1.29 -10.06 -21.23
CA GLY A 165 0.16 -9.77 -20.35
C GLY A 165 0.52 -9.53 -18.90
N ASN A 166 1.79 -9.37 -18.52
CA ASN A 166 2.11 -9.06 -17.13
C ASN A 166 1.59 -7.66 -16.74
N ALA A 167 0.59 -7.60 -15.86
CA ALA A 167 -0.04 -6.34 -15.47
C ALA A 167 0.94 -5.35 -14.80
N LYS A 168 1.91 -5.83 -14.01
CA LYS A 168 2.95 -4.97 -13.41
C LYS A 168 3.89 -4.43 -14.48
N ALA A 169 4.33 -5.25 -15.43
CA ALA A 169 5.18 -4.81 -16.53
C ALA A 169 4.47 -3.84 -17.48
N GLN A 170 3.17 -4.02 -17.72
CA GLN A 170 2.38 -3.06 -18.49
C GLN A 170 2.36 -1.68 -17.83
N TYR A 171 2.11 -1.63 -16.52
CA TYR A 171 2.22 -0.37 -15.78
C TYR A 171 3.64 0.20 -15.80
N GLU A 172 4.65 -0.62 -15.52
CA GLU A 172 6.05 -0.18 -15.48
C GLU A 172 6.51 0.35 -16.85
N LEU A 173 6.18 -0.33 -17.94
CA LEU A 173 6.46 0.12 -19.30
C LEU A 173 5.74 1.43 -19.64
N GLY A 174 4.48 1.55 -19.23
CA GLY A 174 3.71 2.80 -19.37
C GLY A 174 4.40 3.95 -18.64
N ARG A 175 4.87 3.73 -17.41
CA ARG A 175 5.60 4.72 -16.62
C ARG A 175 6.94 5.08 -17.25
N THR A 176 7.68 4.11 -17.74
CA THR A 176 8.93 4.31 -18.50
C THR A 176 8.70 5.23 -19.70
N TYR A 177 7.63 5.00 -20.47
CA TYR A 177 7.29 5.88 -21.59
C TYR A 177 6.77 7.24 -21.16
N GLU A 178 6.08 7.35 -20.03
CA GLU A 178 5.63 8.64 -19.48
C GLU A 178 6.81 9.55 -19.12
N VAL A 179 7.89 9.00 -18.57
CA VAL A 179 9.09 9.78 -18.15
C VAL A 179 10.05 10.14 -19.28
N GLY A 180 9.74 9.78 -20.54
CA GLY A 180 10.51 10.21 -21.71
C GLY A 180 11.30 9.11 -22.41
N GLU A 181 11.39 7.91 -21.83
CA GLU A 181 12.11 6.80 -22.45
C GLU A 181 11.35 6.17 -23.62
N GLY A 182 12.05 5.37 -24.43
CA GLY A 182 11.54 4.81 -25.67
C GLY A 182 11.54 5.80 -26.83
N TRP A 183 11.19 5.30 -28.01
CA TRP A 183 11.38 6.00 -29.27
C TRP A 183 10.05 6.34 -29.93
N PHE A 184 9.58 7.58 -29.72
CA PHE A 184 8.29 8.08 -30.20
C PHE A 184 8.50 9.34 -31.04
N PHE A 185 8.60 9.20 -32.35
CA PHE A 185 8.80 10.32 -33.27
C PHE A 185 7.55 11.15 -33.56
N ILE A 186 6.39 10.52 -33.52
CA ILE A 186 5.12 11.15 -33.87
C ILE A 186 4.51 11.71 -32.58
N PRO A 187 4.27 13.04 -32.47
CA PRO A 187 3.62 13.63 -31.32
C PRO A 187 2.27 12.96 -31.02
N GLY A 188 1.96 12.70 -29.75
CA GLY A 188 0.73 12.04 -29.32
C GLY A 188 0.79 10.51 -29.28
N ASN A 189 1.76 9.86 -29.96
CA ASN A 189 1.85 8.39 -29.92
C ASN A 189 2.33 7.85 -28.57
N ARG A 190 3.20 8.60 -27.89
CA ARG A 190 3.67 8.26 -26.54
C ARG A 190 2.51 8.22 -25.57
N GLU A 191 1.71 9.28 -25.53
CA GLU A 191 0.56 9.43 -24.64
C GLU A 191 -0.51 8.36 -24.90
N LYS A 192 -0.77 8.05 -26.18
CA LYS A 192 -1.67 6.95 -26.57
C LYS A 192 -1.19 5.60 -26.06
N GLU A 193 0.11 5.32 -26.19
CA GLU A 193 0.68 4.05 -25.76
C GLU A 193 0.72 3.93 -24.23
N VAL A 194 1.10 5.00 -23.52
CA VAL A 194 1.02 5.06 -22.05
C VAL A 194 -0.40 4.76 -21.57
N LYS A 195 -1.41 5.42 -22.17
CA LYS A 195 -2.82 5.16 -21.84
C LYS A 195 -3.23 3.72 -22.13
N ARG A 196 -2.81 3.16 -23.26
CA ARG A 196 -3.10 1.75 -23.63
C ARG A 196 -2.50 0.78 -22.60
N LEU A 197 -1.26 1.01 -22.19
CA LEU A 197 -0.54 0.18 -21.23
C LEU A 197 -1.15 0.26 -19.83
N TYR A 198 -1.46 1.46 -19.34
CA TYR A 198 -2.15 1.64 -18.06
C TYR A 198 -3.54 1.00 -18.09
N LYS A 199 -4.30 1.15 -19.19
CA LYS A 199 -5.58 0.48 -19.35
C LYS A 199 -5.46 -1.04 -19.30
N ALA A 200 -4.51 -1.63 -20.04
CA ALA A 200 -4.29 -3.08 -20.04
C ALA A 200 -3.90 -3.60 -18.65
N SER A 201 -3.09 -2.84 -17.91
CA SER A 201 -2.73 -3.14 -16.53
C SER A 201 -3.95 -3.05 -15.59
N ALA A 202 -4.78 -2.02 -15.78
CA ALA A 202 -6.00 -1.78 -15.01
C ALA A 202 -7.08 -2.85 -15.22
N GLU A 203 -7.25 -3.34 -16.45
CA GLU A 203 -8.21 -4.40 -16.81
C GLU A 203 -7.90 -5.73 -16.09
N GLN A 204 -6.63 -5.93 -15.70
CA GLN A 204 -6.18 -7.08 -14.91
C GLN A 204 -6.18 -6.83 -13.39
N GLY A 205 -6.67 -5.67 -12.94
CA GLY A 205 -6.77 -5.34 -11.52
C GLY A 205 -5.46 -4.90 -10.86
N ASN A 206 -4.45 -4.50 -11.63
CA ASN A 206 -3.25 -3.89 -11.06
C ASN A 206 -3.57 -2.49 -10.53
N PHE A 207 -3.43 -2.26 -9.22
CA PHE A 207 -3.79 -0.98 -8.58
C PHE A 207 -3.05 0.22 -9.15
N ARG A 208 -1.76 0.09 -9.48
CA ARG A 208 -0.99 1.18 -10.09
C ARG A 208 -1.42 1.48 -11.52
N GLY A 209 -1.75 0.44 -12.30
CA GLY A 209 -2.37 0.58 -13.62
C GLY A 209 -3.74 1.25 -13.56
N MET A 210 -4.59 0.84 -12.60
CA MET A 210 -5.90 1.45 -12.36
C MET A 210 -5.79 2.93 -11.99
N GLU A 211 -4.88 3.28 -11.07
CA GLU A 211 -4.61 4.66 -10.67
C GLU A 211 -4.10 5.51 -11.84
N GLY A 212 -3.10 5.01 -12.58
CA GLY A 212 -2.56 5.69 -13.76
C GLY A 212 -3.61 5.92 -14.84
N TYR A 213 -4.44 4.91 -15.12
CA TYR A 213 -5.51 5.01 -16.10
C TYR A 213 -6.62 5.99 -15.66
N ALA A 214 -7.07 5.91 -14.40
CA ALA A 214 -8.04 6.85 -13.83
C ALA A 214 -7.52 8.29 -13.86
N SER A 215 -6.24 8.51 -13.55
CA SER A 215 -5.61 9.83 -13.61
C SER A 215 -5.60 10.41 -15.03
N ILE A 216 -5.33 9.59 -16.05
CA ILE A 216 -5.42 10.02 -17.46
C ILE A 216 -6.87 10.38 -17.82
N LEU A 217 -7.84 9.52 -17.49
CA LEU A 217 -9.26 9.78 -17.75
C LEU A 217 -9.73 11.08 -17.10
N PHE A 218 -9.32 11.34 -15.86
CA PHE A 218 -9.66 12.57 -15.15
C PHE A 218 -9.12 13.81 -15.85
N LYS A 219 -7.85 13.80 -16.28
CA LYS A 219 -7.21 14.89 -17.03
C LYS A 219 -7.87 15.15 -18.38
N GLU A 220 -8.37 14.11 -19.03
CA GLU A 220 -9.13 14.21 -20.28
C GLU A 220 -10.59 14.68 -20.08
N GLY A 221 -11.02 14.91 -18.83
CA GLY A 221 -12.38 15.35 -18.50
C GLY A 221 -13.38 14.22 -18.25
N ASN A 222 -12.96 12.95 -18.36
CA ASN A 222 -13.78 11.77 -18.07
C ASN A 222 -13.86 11.49 -16.56
N LYS A 223 -14.22 12.52 -15.78
CA LYS A 223 -14.16 12.52 -14.31
C LYS A 223 -15.00 11.41 -13.67
N LYS A 224 -16.19 11.13 -14.22
CA LYS A 224 -17.06 10.05 -13.73
C LYS A 224 -16.40 8.68 -13.86
N GLU A 225 -15.82 8.37 -15.02
CA GLU A 225 -15.20 7.08 -15.26
C GLU A 225 -13.95 6.89 -14.38
N ALA A 226 -13.14 7.94 -14.21
CA ALA A 226 -12.03 7.93 -13.26
C ALA A 226 -12.50 7.66 -11.82
N PHE A 227 -13.58 8.32 -11.40
CA PHE A 227 -14.17 8.14 -10.08
C PHE A 227 -14.76 6.75 -9.87
N ASP A 228 -15.40 6.17 -10.88
CA ASP A 228 -15.90 4.79 -10.85
C ASP A 228 -14.74 3.79 -10.63
N ILE A 229 -13.56 4.06 -11.23
CA ILE A 229 -12.35 3.24 -11.02
C ILE A 229 -11.83 3.36 -9.57
N TRP A 230 -11.65 4.57 -9.04
CA TRP A 230 -11.22 4.75 -7.65
C TRP A 230 -12.22 4.16 -6.65
N THR A 231 -13.51 4.27 -6.92
CA THR A 231 -14.57 3.62 -6.13
C THR A 231 -14.44 2.11 -6.17
N LYS A 232 -14.18 1.52 -7.35
CA LYS A 232 -13.91 0.09 -7.48
C LYS A 232 -12.67 -0.32 -6.67
N MET A 233 -11.59 0.47 -6.69
CA MET A 233 -10.38 0.19 -5.90
C MET A 233 -10.63 0.28 -4.39
N ALA A 234 -11.39 1.27 -3.91
CA ALA A 234 -11.77 1.31 -2.50
C ALA A 234 -12.60 0.07 -2.11
N ASN A 235 -13.57 -0.32 -2.95
CA ASN A 235 -14.41 -1.50 -2.73
C ASN A 235 -13.64 -2.84 -2.84
N THR A 236 -12.40 -2.87 -3.29
CA THR A 236 -11.53 -4.06 -3.15
C THR A 236 -10.70 -4.04 -1.86
N GLY A 237 -10.85 -3.00 -1.03
CA GLY A 237 -10.15 -2.83 0.24
C GLY A 237 -8.87 -2.00 0.13
N ASP A 238 -8.65 -1.26 -0.96
CA ASP A 238 -7.46 -0.40 -1.06
C ASP A 238 -7.55 0.80 -0.12
N ALA A 239 -6.62 0.88 0.84
CA ALA A 239 -6.58 1.95 1.83
C ALA A 239 -6.35 3.33 1.20
N PHE A 240 -5.50 3.40 0.16
CA PHE A 240 -5.21 4.67 -0.52
C PHE A 240 -6.40 5.17 -1.32
N SER A 241 -7.12 4.29 -2.02
CA SER A 241 -8.34 4.67 -2.74
C SER A 241 -9.47 5.04 -1.78
N THR A 242 -9.59 4.34 -0.65
CA THR A 242 -10.53 4.69 0.42
C THR A 242 -10.33 6.14 0.87
N ILE A 243 -9.09 6.53 1.17
CA ILE A 243 -8.82 7.87 1.65
C ILE A 243 -8.81 8.92 0.53
N TYR A 244 -8.48 8.52 -0.69
CA TYR A 244 -8.65 9.36 -1.87
C TYR A 244 -10.12 9.75 -2.01
N LEU A 245 -11.07 8.81 -1.96
CA LEU A 245 -12.51 9.09 -2.01
C LEU A 245 -12.96 10.02 -0.87
N ALA A 246 -12.41 9.86 0.33
CA ALA A 246 -12.68 10.79 1.42
C ALA A 246 -12.32 12.23 1.03
N GLY A 247 -11.11 12.45 0.51
CA GLY A 247 -10.67 13.76 0.05
C GLY A 247 -11.48 14.29 -1.15
N GLN A 248 -11.90 13.40 -2.06
CA GLN A 248 -12.79 13.73 -3.18
C GLN A 248 -14.15 14.24 -2.69
N TYR A 249 -14.79 13.57 -1.73
CA TYR A 249 -16.10 13.98 -1.23
C TYR A 249 -16.04 15.22 -0.33
N LEU A 250 -14.93 15.41 0.39
CA LEU A 250 -14.73 16.58 1.26
C LEU A 250 -14.22 17.81 0.50
N HIS A 251 -13.83 17.68 -0.77
CA HIS A 251 -13.14 18.71 -1.56
C HIS A 251 -11.87 19.23 -0.87
N THR A 252 -11.10 18.33 -0.24
CA THR A 252 -9.82 18.72 0.40
C THR A 252 -8.69 18.88 -0.61
N ILE A 253 -8.91 18.48 -1.87
CA ILE A 253 -7.97 18.62 -2.98
C ILE A 253 -8.49 19.75 -3.89
N PRO A 254 -7.84 20.94 -3.92
CA PRO A 254 -8.39 22.16 -4.53
C PRO A 254 -8.74 22.05 -6.02
N GLU A 255 -8.03 21.21 -6.77
CA GLU A 255 -8.20 21.04 -8.21
C GLU A 255 -9.42 20.16 -8.56
N ILE A 256 -10.09 19.59 -7.55
CA ILE A 256 -11.07 18.53 -7.74
C ILE A 256 -12.46 18.98 -7.30
N SER A 257 -13.34 19.13 -8.27
CA SER A 257 -14.75 19.55 -8.11
C SER A 257 -15.77 18.45 -8.36
N TYR A 258 -15.32 17.20 -8.49
CA TYR A 258 -16.18 16.04 -8.75
C TYR A 258 -15.78 14.90 -7.80
N PRO A 259 -16.73 14.18 -7.19
CA PRO A 259 -18.18 14.37 -7.25
C PRO A 259 -18.61 15.65 -6.50
N GLU A 260 -19.91 15.91 -6.43
CA GLU A 260 -20.44 16.95 -5.55
C GLU A 260 -20.00 16.71 -4.10
N LYS A 261 -19.80 17.79 -3.34
CA LYS A 261 -19.36 17.70 -1.96
C LYS A 261 -20.38 16.91 -1.14
N ASP A 262 -19.92 15.89 -0.42
CA ASP A 262 -20.74 15.09 0.49
C ASP A 262 -19.95 14.83 1.78
N GLU A 263 -20.24 15.62 2.81
CA GLU A 263 -19.52 15.51 4.09
C GLU A 263 -19.82 14.20 4.83
N VAL A 264 -20.98 13.56 4.57
CA VAL A 264 -21.33 12.27 5.19
C VAL A 264 -20.50 11.16 4.56
N LEU A 265 -20.47 11.07 3.23
CA LEU A 265 -19.64 10.06 2.54
C LEU A 265 -18.15 10.31 2.76
N GLY A 266 -17.73 11.57 2.70
CA GLY A 266 -16.35 11.97 3.00
C GLY A 266 -15.91 11.52 4.39
N ALA A 267 -16.69 11.85 5.42
CA ALA A 267 -16.41 11.41 6.79
C ALA A 267 -16.48 9.88 6.95
N ALA A 268 -17.37 9.20 6.22
CA ALA A 268 -17.49 7.74 6.27
C ALA A 268 -16.25 7.04 5.70
N TYR A 269 -15.74 7.48 4.55
CA TYR A 269 -14.50 6.95 3.98
C TYR A 269 -13.28 7.27 4.85
N SER A 270 -13.19 8.46 5.44
CA SER A 270 -12.14 8.75 6.42
C SER A 270 -12.23 7.80 7.62
N LYS A 271 -13.44 7.56 8.14
CA LYS A 271 -13.66 6.63 9.25
C LYS A 271 -13.24 5.20 8.89
N ILE A 272 -13.56 4.72 7.69
CA ILE A 272 -13.15 3.39 7.21
C ILE A 272 -11.62 3.23 7.27
N TYR A 273 -10.88 4.25 6.80
CA TYR A 273 -9.42 4.26 6.88
C TYR A 273 -8.92 4.27 8.33
N LEU A 274 -9.43 5.19 9.17
CA LEU A 274 -9.00 5.35 10.56
C LEU A 274 -9.32 4.13 11.45
N ASP A 275 -10.45 3.47 11.22
CA ASP A 275 -10.82 2.25 11.96
C ASP A 275 -9.97 1.04 11.54
N SER A 276 -9.38 1.07 10.34
CA SER A 276 -8.65 -0.06 9.75
C SER A 276 -7.13 0.05 9.92
N MET A 277 -6.57 1.23 9.67
CA MET A 277 -5.13 1.46 9.56
C MET A 277 -4.52 1.81 10.92
N GLY A 278 -3.25 1.43 11.11
CA GLY A 278 -2.41 1.80 12.22
C GLY A 278 -1.45 2.93 11.87
N THR A 279 -0.58 3.27 12.82
CA THR A 279 0.33 4.42 12.74
C THR A 279 1.81 4.03 12.83
N ASP A 280 2.16 2.73 12.74
CA ASP A 280 3.58 2.32 12.75
C ASP A 280 4.33 2.81 11.50
N LYS A 281 3.60 3.20 10.44
CA LYS A 281 4.11 3.83 9.23
C LYS A 281 3.11 4.91 8.77
N GLU A 282 3.60 5.96 8.14
CA GLU A 282 2.78 7.09 7.65
C GLU A 282 1.95 7.77 8.78
N HIS A 283 2.55 7.98 9.96
CA HIS A 283 1.86 8.58 11.11
C HIS A 283 1.29 9.97 10.80
N ASP A 284 2.08 10.84 10.17
CA ASP A 284 1.65 12.20 9.81
C ASP A 284 0.46 12.17 8.87
N LEU A 285 0.45 11.24 7.91
CA LEU A 285 -0.66 11.05 6.98
C LEU A 285 -1.93 10.63 7.72
N TYR A 286 -1.82 9.69 8.68
CA TYR A 286 -2.95 9.28 9.51
C TYR A 286 -3.54 10.46 10.30
N ASP A 287 -2.69 11.32 10.87
CA ASP A 287 -3.12 12.48 11.65
C ASP A 287 -3.82 13.53 10.78
N ILE A 288 -3.32 13.81 9.57
CA ILE A 288 -3.98 14.69 8.60
C ILE A 288 -5.42 14.23 8.32
N TYR A 289 -5.61 12.93 8.07
CA TYR A 289 -6.94 12.39 7.76
C TYR A 289 -7.85 12.31 8.99
N LYS A 290 -7.26 12.14 10.17
CA LYS A 290 -7.99 12.23 11.43
C LYS A 290 -8.50 13.64 11.67
N GLU A 291 -7.70 14.67 11.42
CA GLU A 291 -8.11 16.06 11.52
C GLU A 291 -9.24 16.38 10.54
N GLN A 292 -9.10 15.99 9.26
CA GLN A 292 -10.16 16.15 8.25
C GLN A 292 -11.47 15.44 8.64
N TYR A 293 -11.37 14.23 9.19
CA TYR A 293 -12.53 13.50 9.71
C TYR A 293 -13.21 14.25 10.86
N LEU A 294 -12.44 14.74 11.83
CA LEU A 294 -12.98 15.45 12.98
C LEU A 294 -13.62 16.78 12.58
N GLU A 295 -13.02 17.50 11.64
CA GLU A 295 -13.59 18.72 11.06
C GLU A 295 -14.93 18.43 10.38
N ALA A 296 -14.97 17.45 9.47
CA ALA A 296 -16.20 17.04 8.80
C ALA A 296 -17.29 16.63 9.82
N MET A 297 -16.94 15.81 10.81
CA MET A 297 -17.86 15.38 11.86
C MET A 297 -18.40 16.54 12.72
N SER A 298 -17.68 17.66 12.83
CA SER A 298 -18.11 18.83 13.60
C SER A 298 -19.26 19.59 12.93
N HIS A 299 -19.40 19.48 11.61
CA HIS A 299 -20.48 20.12 10.83
C HIS A 299 -21.76 19.27 10.76
N LEU A 300 -21.66 17.97 11.03
CA LEU A 300 -22.76 17.02 10.87
C LEU A 300 -23.73 17.01 12.07
N SER A 301 -25.03 16.89 11.76
CA SER A 301 -26.06 16.57 12.75
C SER A 301 -25.88 15.16 13.34
N ASP A 302 -26.52 14.86 14.47
CA ASP A 302 -26.43 13.54 15.10
C ASP A 302 -26.98 12.41 14.19
N ALA A 303 -28.00 12.71 13.40
CA ALA A 303 -28.53 11.77 12.41
C ALA A 303 -27.50 11.44 11.32
N GLN A 304 -26.79 12.46 10.82
CA GLN A 304 -25.72 12.29 9.83
C GLN A 304 -24.51 11.56 10.42
N LYS A 305 -24.10 11.87 11.65
CA LYS A 305 -23.03 11.14 12.36
C LYS A 305 -23.37 9.66 12.51
N LYS A 306 -24.64 9.32 12.74
CA LYS A 306 -25.11 7.93 12.75
C LYS A 306 -24.95 7.28 11.37
N GLN A 307 -25.31 7.96 10.28
CA GLN A 307 -25.13 7.47 8.91
C GLN A 307 -23.64 7.18 8.59
N VAL A 308 -22.73 8.07 8.99
CA VAL A 308 -21.28 7.87 8.86
C VAL A 308 -20.85 6.55 9.51
N ASN A 309 -21.27 6.33 10.75
CA ASN A 309 -20.90 5.13 11.51
C ASN A 309 -21.53 3.85 10.93
N ASP A 310 -22.80 3.91 10.53
CA ASP A 310 -23.50 2.76 9.95
C ASP A 310 -22.86 2.36 8.61
N PHE A 311 -22.55 3.34 7.74
CA PHE A 311 -21.87 3.10 6.47
C PHE A 311 -20.49 2.46 6.67
N ALA A 312 -19.66 3.05 7.52
CA ALA A 312 -18.31 2.54 7.78
C ALA A 312 -18.37 1.09 8.34
N LYS A 313 -19.29 0.82 9.26
CA LYS A 313 -19.50 -0.52 9.81
C LYS A 313 -19.96 -1.53 8.75
N GLU A 314 -20.93 -1.16 7.91
CA GLU A 314 -21.40 -2.02 6.83
C GLU A 314 -20.26 -2.32 5.84
N PHE A 315 -19.50 -1.29 5.46
CA PHE A 315 -18.36 -1.43 4.56
C PHE A 315 -17.33 -2.41 5.11
N LEU A 316 -16.89 -2.22 6.37
CA LEU A 316 -15.89 -3.06 7.02
C LEU A 316 -16.38 -4.47 7.34
N SER A 317 -17.69 -4.71 7.33
CA SER A 317 -18.25 -6.07 7.42
C SER A 317 -18.09 -6.88 6.12
N LYS A 318 -17.89 -6.19 4.99
CA LYS A 318 -17.82 -6.79 3.65
C LYS A 318 -16.41 -6.72 3.04
N HIS A 319 -15.56 -5.82 3.52
CA HIS A 319 -14.26 -5.54 2.93
C HIS A 319 -13.15 -5.50 4.00
N THR A 320 -11.96 -5.94 3.62
CA THR A 320 -10.76 -5.83 4.45
C THR A 320 -9.85 -4.74 3.89
N VAL A 321 -9.77 -3.61 4.60
CA VAL A 321 -8.98 -2.45 4.17
C VAL A 321 -7.51 -2.63 4.52
N ARG A 322 -6.63 -2.43 3.54
CA ARG A 322 -5.16 -2.54 3.68
C ARG A 322 -4.47 -1.88 2.48
N VAL A 323 -3.15 -1.70 2.56
CA VAL A 323 -2.35 -1.28 1.41
C VAL A 323 -2.18 -2.45 0.43
N LEU A 324 -2.57 -2.28 -0.83
CA LEU A 324 -2.47 -3.31 -1.87
C LEU A 324 -1.20 -3.07 -2.75
N ARG A 325 -0.47 -4.15 -3.08
CA ARG A 325 0.92 -4.10 -3.60
C ARG A 325 1.16 -4.74 -4.97
#